data_AF-C6BQV4-F1
#
_entry.id   AF-C6BQV4-F1
#
_cell.length_a   1.000
_cell.length_b   1.000
_cell.length_c   1.000
_cell.angle_alpha   90.00
_cell.angle_beta   90.00
_cell.angle_gamma   90.00
#
_symmetry.space_group_name_H-M   'P 1'
#
loop_
_entity.id
_entity.type
_entity.pdbx_description
1 polymer ?
#
loop_
_entity_poly.entity_id
_entity_poly.type
_entity_poly.pdbx_seq_one_letter_code
_entity_poly.pdbx_strand_id
1 'polypeptide(L)'
;MREVEIGGRPKAEPCSQFGEAEDQALASIEAQAFARMLDRVFWFPEPHVLRFEARVHSDSQGIHHTVVGVVGHGGEAWFSEDLIPARWDYVAFKEIGWSVSKLLRNKLIADGVLREDAPGLLAGLMPDFSGMQEPEEKDHYRWAVVNRLRSAAMTRPMPGRW
;
A
#
# COMPACT_ATOMS: atom_id res chain seq x y z
N MET A 1 18.62 -9.32 5.04
CA MET A 1 17.42 -8.62 4.52
C MET A 1 16.76 -9.59 3.55
N ARG A 2 15.45 -9.76 3.67
CA ARG A 2 14.63 -10.64 2.82
C ARG A 2 13.61 -9.78 2.11
N GLU A 3 13.38 -10.04 0.83
CA GLU A 3 12.33 -9.38 0.06
C GLU A 3 11.19 -10.38 -0.19
N VAL A 4 9.96 -9.91 -0.06
CA VAL A 4 8.75 -10.69 -0.30
C VAL A 4 7.88 -9.93 -1.30
N GLU A 5 7.60 -10.53 -2.45
CA GLU A 5 6.69 -9.97 -3.42
C GLU A 5 5.25 -10.16 -2.95
N ILE A 6 4.51 -9.06 -2.81
CA ILE A 6 3.14 -9.05 -2.28
C ILE A 6 2.12 -8.89 -3.41
N GLY A 7 2.51 -8.22 -4.51
CA GLY A 7 1.63 -7.85 -5.62
C GLY A 7 1.21 -6.38 -5.58
N GLY A 8 0.51 -5.91 -6.60
CA GLY A 8 0.16 -4.48 -6.77
C GLY A 8 -1.11 -4.02 -6.05
N ARG A 9 -1.91 -4.95 -5.51
CA ARG A 9 -3.21 -4.68 -4.87
C ARG A 9 -3.61 -5.81 -3.90
N PRO A 10 -4.58 -5.60 -3.00
CA PRO A 10 -5.17 -6.66 -2.20
C PRO A 10 -5.76 -7.79 -3.08
N LYS A 11 -5.61 -9.03 -2.62
CA LYS A 11 -5.86 -10.24 -3.44
C LYS A 11 -7.31 -10.40 -3.91
N ALA A 12 -8.30 -9.87 -3.18
CA ALA A 12 -9.72 -9.97 -3.56
C ALA A 12 -10.20 -8.78 -4.40
N GLU A 13 -9.33 -7.81 -4.70
CA GLU A 13 -9.69 -6.65 -5.52
C GLU A 13 -9.66 -7.04 -7.00
N PRO A 14 -10.69 -6.67 -7.77
CA PRO A 14 -10.72 -6.98 -9.19
C PRO A 14 -9.58 -6.28 -9.93
N CYS A 15 -9.09 -6.94 -10.98
CA CYS A 15 -8.26 -6.26 -11.96
C CYS A 15 -9.11 -5.33 -12.80
N SER A 16 -8.69 -4.07 -12.88
CA SER A 16 -9.21 -3.14 -13.87
C SER A 16 -8.93 -3.67 -15.29
N GLN A 17 -9.85 -3.39 -16.21
CA GLN A 17 -9.81 -3.84 -17.61
C GLN A 17 -10.03 -2.64 -18.53
N PHE A 18 -9.18 -1.63 -18.43
CA PHE A 18 -9.20 -0.48 -19.34
C PHE A 18 -8.25 -0.72 -20.53
N GLY A 19 -7.95 0.33 -21.30
CA GLY A 19 -6.86 0.26 -22.28
C GLY A 19 -5.50 0.17 -21.58
N GLU A 20 -4.49 -0.37 -22.26
CA GLU A 20 -3.18 -0.68 -21.66
C GLU A 20 -2.53 0.53 -20.95
N ALA A 21 -2.62 1.74 -21.52
CA ALA A 21 -2.00 2.93 -20.93
C ALA A 21 -2.73 3.40 -19.65
N GLU A 22 -4.05 3.44 -19.67
CA GLU A 22 -4.87 3.75 -18.49
C GLU A 22 -4.69 2.69 -17.39
N ASP A 23 -4.56 1.42 -17.77
CA ASP A 23 -4.32 0.33 -16.83
C ASP A 23 -2.95 0.44 -16.14
N GLN A 24 -1.89 0.85 -16.86
CA GLN A 24 -0.57 1.05 -16.25
C GLN A 24 -0.55 2.23 -15.27
N ALA A 25 -1.19 3.35 -15.64
CA ALA A 25 -1.29 4.50 -14.74
C ALA A 25 -2.09 4.15 -13.47
N LEU A 26 -3.18 3.40 -13.62
CA LEU A 26 -3.98 2.92 -12.49
C LEU A 26 -3.21 1.91 -11.63
N ALA A 27 -2.51 0.94 -12.23
CA ALA A 27 -1.71 -0.05 -11.51
C ALA A 27 -0.61 0.61 -10.67
N SER A 28 0.01 1.68 -11.18
CA SER A 28 0.96 2.49 -10.42
C SER A 28 0.32 3.18 -9.22
N ILE A 29 -0.88 3.76 -9.38
CA ILE A 29 -1.64 4.39 -8.30
C ILE A 29 -2.02 3.35 -7.24
N GLU A 30 -2.54 2.20 -7.66
CA GLU A 30 -2.95 1.10 -6.78
C GLU A 30 -1.77 0.59 -5.97
N ALA A 31 -0.62 0.31 -6.60
CA ALA A 31 0.56 -0.19 -5.91
C ALA A 31 1.10 0.80 -4.87
N GLN A 32 1.09 2.09 -5.17
CA GLN A 32 1.52 3.13 -4.22
C GLN A 32 0.55 3.26 -3.04
N ALA A 33 -0.76 3.22 -3.29
CA ALA A 33 -1.77 3.24 -2.24
C ALA A 33 -1.69 1.97 -1.38
N PHE A 34 -1.40 0.82 -2.00
CA PHE A 34 -1.26 -0.44 -1.29
C PHE A 34 -0.04 -0.46 -0.38
N ALA A 35 1.11 0.04 -0.83
CA ALA A 35 2.29 0.17 0.04
C ALA A 35 1.99 1.00 1.30
N ARG A 36 1.33 2.16 1.15
CA ARG A 36 0.93 3.01 2.30
C ARG A 36 -0.13 2.36 3.18
N MET A 37 -1.04 1.60 2.59
CA MET A 37 -1.99 0.79 3.35
C MET A 37 -1.27 -0.27 4.19
N LEU A 38 -0.28 -0.95 3.62
CA LEU A 38 0.51 -1.94 4.36
C LEU A 38 1.31 -1.28 5.49
N ASP A 39 1.85 -0.08 5.30
CA ASP A 39 2.45 0.68 6.41
C ASP A 39 1.45 0.87 7.55
N ARG A 40 0.18 1.21 7.26
CA ARG A 40 -0.89 1.31 8.29
C ARG A 40 -1.21 -0.03 8.94
N VAL A 41 -1.39 -1.07 8.14
CA VAL A 41 -1.73 -2.44 8.60
C VAL A 41 -0.68 -2.96 9.57
N PHE A 42 0.60 -2.76 9.25
CA PHE A 42 1.72 -3.20 10.08
C PHE A 42 2.11 -2.18 11.16
N TRP A 43 1.27 -1.18 11.39
CA TRP A 43 1.41 -0.15 12.42
C TRP A 43 2.72 0.64 12.34
N PHE A 44 3.05 1.10 11.13
CA PHE A 44 4.18 1.97 10.82
C PHE A 44 5.50 1.47 11.45
N PRO A 45 5.96 0.28 11.07
CA PRO A 45 7.22 -0.25 11.58
C PRO A 45 8.38 0.67 11.20
N GLU A 46 9.44 0.64 12.01
CA GLU A 46 10.69 1.31 11.66
C GLU A 46 11.20 0.79 10.29
N PRO A 47 11.61 1.65 9.33
CA PRO A 47 11.92 1.22 7.96
C PRO A 47 13.07 0.21 7.82
N HIS A 48 13.92 0.10 8.84
CA HIS A 48 15.01 -0.89 8.88
C HIS A 48 14.56 -2.25 9.42
N VAL A 49 13.36 -2.34 10.01
CA VAL A 49 12.71 -3.56 10.50
C VAL A 49 11.80 -4.12 9.42
N LEU A 50 10.89 -3.31 8.91
CA LEU A 50 9.94 -3.66 7.85
C LEU A 50 9.56 -2.38 7.10
N ARG A 51 9.49 -2.45 5.77
CA ARG A 51 8.91 -1.40 4.93
C ARG A 51 8.32 -1.98 3.67
N PHE A 52 7.41 -1.24 3.05
CA PHE A 52 6.75 -1.64 1.81
C PHE A 52 7.11 -0.69 0.68
N GLU A 53 7.59 -1.25 -0.42
CA GLU A 53 8.05 -0.47 -1.57
C GLU A 53 7.22 -0.82 -2.80
N ALA A 54 6.54 0.18 -3.37
CA ALA A 54 5.97 0.06 -4.70
C ALA A 54 7.11 0.13 -5.73
N ARG A 55 7.23 -0.91 -6.56
CA ARG A 55 8.28 -1.06 -7.56
C ARG A 55 7.66 -1.30 -8.94
N VAL A 56 8.43 -0.92 -9.96
CA VAL A 56 8.09 -1.15 -11.36
C VAL A 56 9.10 -2.13 -11.93
N HIS A 57 8.61 -3.19 -12.56
CA HIS A 57 9.45 -4.17 -13.23
C HIS A 57 8.90 -4.41 -14.64
N SER A 58 9.80 -4.56 -15.60
CA SER A 58 9.45 -4.87 -17.00
C SER A 58 9.95 -6.27 -17.34
N ASP A 59 9.10 -7.09 -17.94
CA ASP A 59 9.45 -8.42 -18.42
C ASP A 59 8.86 -8.70 -19.81
N SER A 60 8.93 -9.94 -20.28
CA SER A 60 8.38 -10.36 -21.58
C SER A 60 6.85 -10.29 -21.67
N GLN A 61 6.16 -10.12 -20.54
CA GLN A 61 4.70 -10.01 -20.45
C GLN A 61 4.22 -8.56 -20.28
N GLY A 62 5.12 -7.61 -20.00
CA GLY A 62 4.80 -6.19 -19.95
C GLY A 62 5.46 -5.44 -18.80
N ILE A 63 4.86 -4.31 -18.43
CA ILE A 63 5.24 -3.53 -17.24
C ILE A 63 4.30 -3.93 -16.10
N HIS A 64 4.90 -4.23 -14.95
CA HIS A 64 4.18 -4.65 -13.74
C HIS A 64 4.51 -3.71 -12.60
N HIS A 65 3.46 -3.28 -11.90
CA HIS A 65 3.56 -2.51 -10.67
C HIS A 65 3.28 -3.43 -9.49
N THR A 66 4.29 -3.67 -8.65
CA THR A 66 4.20 -4.60 -7.52
C THR A 66 4.67 -3.95 -6.24
N VAL A 67 4.10 -4.36 -5.11
CA VAL A 67 4.60 -4.00 -3.79
C VAL A 67 5.51 -5.11 -3.29
N VAL A 68 6.68 -4.72 -2.77
CA VAL A 68 7.66 -5.60 -2.15
C VAL A 68 7.75 -5.26 -0.66
N GLY A 69 7.53 -6.26 0.19
CA GLY A 69 7.85 -6.19 1.61
C GLY A 69 9.33 -6.41 1.83
N VAL A 70 10.03 -5.39 2.32
CA VAL A 70 11.45 -5.45 2.67
C VAL A 70 11.58 -5.76 4.16
N VAL A 71 11.99 -6.98 4.48
CA VAL A 71 12.12 -7.49 5.84
C VAL A 71 13.57 -7.40 6.30
N GLY A 72 13.81 -6.50 7.25
CA GLY A 72 15.12 -6.28 7.86
C GLY A 72 15.38 -7.17 9.07
N HIS A 73 16.41 -6.81 9.85
CA HIS A 73 16.73 -7.58 11.06
C HIS A 73 15.61 -7.42 12.10
N GLY A 74 15.12 -8.54 12.64
CA GLY A 74 13.96 -8.55 13.54
C GLY A 74 12.59 -8.39 12.85
N GLY A 75 12.56 -8.08 11.54
CA GLY A 75 11.33 -7.88 10.76
C GLY A 75 10.47 -9.12 10.62
N GLU A 76 11.04 -10.33 10.73
CA GLU A 76 10.27 -11.59 10.65
C GLU A 76 9.21 -11.70 11.76
N ALA A 77 9.45 -11.06 12.91
CA ALA A 77 8.46 -10.98 13.99
C ALA A 77 7.30 -10.03 13.65
N TRP A 78 7.52 -9.07 12.74
CA TRP A 78 6.54 -8.06 12.34
C TRP A 78 5.74 -8.50 11.11
N PHE A 79 6.41 -9.06 10.10
CA PHE A 79 5.80 -9.35 8.81
C PHE A 79 5.10 -10.72 8.77
N SER A 80 3.86 -10.77 8.28
CA SER A 80 3.11 -12.00 7.99
C SER A 80 2.26 -11.79 6.74
N GLU A 81 2.30 -12.70 5.79
CA GLU A 81 1.41 -12.64 4.62
C GLU A 81 -0.07 -12.75 5.03
N ASP A 82 -0.38 -13.54 6.07
CA ASP A 82 -1.75 -13.68 6.60
C ASP A 82 -2.34 -12.38 7.19
N LEU A 83 -1.49 -11.39 7.49
CA LEU A 83 -1.94 -10.09 8.00
C LEU A 83 -2.27 -9.10 6.86
N ILE A 84 -1.97 -9.46 5.61
CA ILE A 84 -2.26 -8.61 4.46
C ILE A 84 -3.78 -8.66 4.20
N PRO A 85 -4.49 -7.51 4.27
CA PRO A 85 -5.93 -7.50 4.04
C PRO A 85 -6.27 -7.93 2.63
N ALA A 86 -7.39 -8.63 2.47
CA ALA A 86 -7.86 -9.09 1.17
C ALA A 86 -8.49 -7.96 0.32
N ARG A 87 -8.87 -6.84 0.94
CA ARG A 87 -9.56 -5.70 0.33
C ARG A 87 -8.93 -4.39 0.76
N TRP A 88 -9.22 -3.30 0.05
CA TRP A 88 -8.79 -1.95 0.41
C TRP A 88 -9.35 -1.50 1.76
N ASP A 89 -8.53 -0.81 2.55
CA ASP A 89 -9.04 0.03 3.65
C ASP A 89 -9.67 1.32 3.11
N TYR A 90 -10.47 1.99 3.94
CA TYR A 90 -11.17 3.21 3.53
C TYR A 90 -10.20 4.33 3.11
N VAL A 91 -9.04 4.40 3.75
CA VAL A 91 -8.00 5.40 3.47
C VAL A 91 -7.41 5.19 2.08
N ALA A 92 -7.01 3.96 1.73
CA ALA A 92 -6.50 3.59 0.42
C ALA A 92 -7.55 3.86 -0.67
N PHE A 93 -8.82 3.53 -0.40
CA PHE A 93 -9.90 3.85 -1.32
C PHE A 93 -9.98 5.36 -1.64
N LYS A 94 -9.82 6.23 -0.63
CA LYS A 94 -9.78 7.70 -0.84
C LYS A 94 -8.52 8.15 -1.59
N GLU A 95 -7.36 7.60 -1.25
CA GLU A 95 -6.10 7.90 -1.92
C GLU A 95 -6.16 7.55 -3.41
N ILE A 96 -6.68 6.37 -3.76
CA ILE A 96 -6.85 5.92 -5.14
C ILE A 96 -7.82 6.86 -5.86
N GLY A 97 -9.01 7.11 -5.29
CA GLY A 97 -10.01 7.98 -5.91
C GLY A 97 -9.49 9.40 -6.17
N TRP A 98 -8.74 9.96 -5.22
CA TRP A 98 -8.08 11.26 -5.39
C TRP A 98 -7.04 11.22 -6.52
N SER A 99 -6.19 10.20 -6.53
CA SER A 99 -5.10 10.07 -7.51
C SER A 99 -5.62 9.88 -8.93
N VAL A 100 -6.67 9.06 -9.10
CA VAL A 100 -7.35 8.88 -10.39
C VAL A 100 -7.99 10.18 -10.86
N SER A 101 -8.66 10.90 -9.95
CA SER A 101 -9.28 12.19 -10.30
C SER A 101 -8.23 13.22 -10.72
N LYS A 102 -7.05 13.22 -10.07
CA LYS A 102 -5.93 14.08 -10.44
C LYS A 102 -5.34 13.69 -11.79
N LEU A 103 -5.20 12.40 -12.08
CA LEU A 103 -4.76 11.90 -13.38
C LEU A 103 -5.70 12.35 -14.50
N LEU A 104 -7.02 12.22 -14.30
CA LEU A 104 -8.03 12.68 -15.26
C LEU A 104 -7.96 14.19 -15.47
N ARG A 105 -7.82 14.99 -14.39
CA ARG A 105 -7.63 16.44 -14.49
C ARG A 105 -6.43 16.79 -15.37
N ASN A 106 -5.29 16.12 -15.14
CA ASN A 106 -4.07 16.36 -15.90
C ASN A 106 -4.23 15.98 -17.38
N LYS A 107 -4.93 14.88 -17.67
CA LYS A 107 -5.28 14.49 -19.06
C LYS A 107 -6.12 15.56 -19.74
N LEU A 108 -7.17 16.06 -19.07
CA LEU A 108 -8.03 17.12 -19.61
C LEU A 108 -7.26 18.43 -19.87
N ILE A 109 -6.26 18.75 -19.06
CA ILE A 109 -5.37 19.90 -19.30
C ILE A 109 -4.48 19.66 -20.53
N ALA A 110 -3.85 18.49 -20.60
CA ALA A 110 -2.99 18.13 -21.73
C ALA A 110 -3.76 18.13 -23.07
N ASP A 111 -5.02 17.69 -23.04
CA ASP A 111 -5.92 17.68 -24.19
C ASP A 111 -6.49 19.08 -24.54
N GLY A 112 -6.13 20.12 -23.77
CA GLY A 112 -6.60 21.50 -23.96
C GLY A 112 -8.06 21.74 -23.60
N VAL A 113 -8.72 20.75 -22.98
CA VAL A 113 -10.13 20.82 -22.55
C VAL A 113 -10.27 21.66 -21.28
N LEU A 114 -9.29 21.57 -20.37
CA LEU A 114 -9.26 22.32 -19.11
C LEU A 114 -8.06 23.27 -19.08
N ARG A 115 -8.24 24.47 -18.54
CA ARG A 115 -7.13 25.39 -18.29
C ARG A 115 -6.30 24.93 -17.09
N GLU A 116 -4.99 25.19 -17.10
CA GLU A 116 -4.10 24.86 -15.98
C GLU A 116 -4.52 25.53 -14.67
N ASP A 117 -4.96 26.78 -14.76
CA ASP A 117 -5.44 27.63 -13.66
C ASP A 117 -6.88 27.35 -13.25
N ALA A 118 -7.53 26.33 -13.84
CA ALA A 118 -8.90 26.00 -13.51
C ALA A 118 -9.03 25.68 -12.00
N PRO A 119 -9.89 26.43 -11.28
CA PRO A 119 -10.06 26.26 -9.84
C PRO A 119 -10.68 24.90 -9.52
N GLY A 120 -10.16 24.23 -8.50
CA GLY A 120 -10.70 22.96 -8.03
C GLY A 120 -9.85 22.27 -6.97
N LEU A 121 -10.50 21.47 -6.12
CA LEU A 121 -9.86 20.38 -5.39
C LEU A 121 -9.13 19.53 -6.43
N LEU A 122 -7.88 19.10 -6.17
CA LEU A 122 -6.97 18.32 -7.05
C LEU A 122 -5.79 19.10 -7.70
N ALA A 123 -5.74 20.44 -7.59
CA ALA A 123 -4.55 21.19 -8.00
C ALA A 123 -3.36 21.06 -7.02
N GLY A 124 -3.63 20.62 -5.78
CA GLY A 124 -2.64 20.52 -4.69
C GLY A 124 -2.01 19.13 -4.48
N LEU A 125 -1.32 18.99 -3.36
CA LEU A 125 -0.86 17.71 -2.82
C LEU A 125 -2.05 16.86 -2.36
N MET A 126 -1.85 15.54 -2.30
CA MET A 126 -2.86 14.63 -1.77
C MET A 126 -3.16 15.00 -0.31
N PRO A 127 -4.43 15.17 0.08
CA PRO A 127 -4.79 15.34 1.48
C PRO A 127 -4.34 14.15 2.31
N ASP A 128 -4.05 14.40 3.58
CA ASP A 128 -3.86 13.31 4.53
C ASP A 128 -5.23 12.73 4.90
N PHE A 129 -5.49 11.50 4.43
CA PHE A 129 -6.71 10.76 4.71
C PHE A 129 -6.61 9.87 5.96
N SER A 130 -5.46 9.87 6.66
CA SER A 130 -5.24 9.00 7.83
C SER A 130 -6.27 9.20 8.94
N GLY A 131 -6.75 10.43 9.12
CA GLY A 131 -7.82 10.76 10.08
C GLY A 131 -9.20 10.21 9.71
N MET A 132 -9.37 9.68 8.50
CA MET A 132 -10.61 9.04 8.04
C MET A 132 -10.61 7.52 8.26
N GLN A 133 -9.53 6.95 8.79
CA GLN A 133 -9.49 5.53 9.11
C GLN A 133 -10.53 5.19 10.17
N GLU A 134 -11.31 4.14 9.95
CA GLU A 134 -12.30 3.71 10.92
C GLU A 134 -11.60 3.24 12.21
N PRO A 135 -12.04 3.68 13.40
CA PRO A 135 -11.39 3.31 14.66
C PRO A 135 -11.30 1.79 14.87
N GLU A 136 -12.35 1.05 14.49
CA GLU A 136 -12.41 -0.41 14.62
C GLU A 136 -11.38 -1.10 13.71
N GLU A 137 -11.23 -0.64 12.47
CA GLU A 137 -10.23 -1.14 11.52
C GLU A 137 -8.81 -0.87 12.02
N LYS A 138 -8.56 0.35 12.52
CA LYS A 138 -7.30 0.74 13.11
C LYS A 138 -6.93 -0.13 14.32
N ASP A 139 -7.88 -0.36 15.22
CA ASP A 139 -7.68 -1.20 16.40
C ASP A 139 -7.46 -2.67 16.00
N HIS A 140 -8.18 -3.16 14.99
CA HIS A 140 -8.00 -4.50 14.45
C HIS A 140 -6.56 -4.71 13.94
N TYR A 141 -6.04 -3.81 13.09
CA TYR A 141 -4.65 -3.88 12.61
C TYR A 141 -3.65 -3.84 13.76
N ARG A 142 -3.84 -2.92 14.70
CA ARG A 142 -2.97 -2.79 15.87
C ARG A 142 -2.92 -4.08 16.69
N TRP A 143 -4.08 -4.66 17.00
CA TRP A 143 -4.15 -5.91 17.78
C TRP A 143 -3.56 -7.09 17.02
N ALA A 144 -3.72 -7.15 15.70
CA ALA A 144 -3.14 -8.21 14.87
C ALA A 144 -1.59 -8.18 14.93
N VAL A 145 -0.99 -6.99 14.82
CA VAL A 145 0.46 -6.80 14.98
C VAL A 145 0.93 -7.16 16.39
N VAL A 146 0.24 -6.66 17.44
CA VAL A 146 0.59 -6.96 18.84
C VAL A 146 0.54 -8.46 19.13
N ASN A 147 -0.50 -9.14 18.67
CA ASN A 147 -0.66 -10.58 18.86
C ASN A 147 0.44 -11.35 18.13
N ARG A 148 0.83 -10.92 16.92
CA ARG A 148 1.95 -11.52 16.21
C ARG A 148 3.26 -11.36 16.96
N LEU A 149 3.59 -10.15 17.41
CA LEU A 149 4.82 -9.87 18.16
C LEU A 149 4.88 -10.70 19.45
N ARG A 150 3.74 -10.85 20.15
CA ARG A 150 3.63 -11.70 21.33
C ARG A 150 3.90 -13.17 20.98
N SER A 151 3.27 -13.69 19.94
CA SER A 151 3.48 -15.07 19.49
C SER A 151 4.95 -15.31 19.14
N ALA A 152 5.58 -14.41 18.38
CA ALA A 152 7.00 -14.51 18.00
C ALA A 152 7.94 -14.49 19.21
N ALA A 153 7.60 -13.72 20.27
CA ALA A 153 8.37 -13.71 21.51
C ALA A 153 8.27 -15.04 22.28
N MET A 154 7.12 -15.73 22.23
CA MET A 154 6.93 -17.02 22.88
C MET A 154 7.63 -18.17 22.15
N THR A 155 7.75 -18.11 20.82
CA THR A 155 8.44 -19.15 20.03
C THR A 155 9.97 -19.07 20.12
N ARG A 156 10.51 -18.00 20.71
CA ARG A 156 11.96 -17.83 20.86
C ARG A 156 12.40 -18.58 22.13
N PRO A 157 13.17 -19.68 22.03
CA PRO A 157 13.64 -20.37 23.22
C PRO A 157 14.49 -19.41 24.06
N MET A 158 14.17 -19.28 25.34
CA MET A 158 15.00 -18.56 26.30
C MET A 158 16.41 -19.19 26.30
N PRO A 159 17.46 -18.45 25.92
CA PRO A 159 18.81 -18.95 26.10
C PRO A 159 19.11 -18.92 27.61
N GLY A 160 19.14 -20.10 28.24
CA GLY A 160 19.74 -20.30 29.56
C GLY A 160 18.80 -20.17 30.75
N ARG A 161 18.23 -21.31 31.16
CA ARG A 161 18.26 -21.71 32.59
C ARG A 161 18.84 -23.12 32.63
N TRP A 162 20.13 -23.20 32.96
CA TRP A 162 20.82 -24.38 33.45
C TRP A 162 21.40 -24.01 34.81
#